data_AF-A0A645GZR7-F1
#
_entry.id   AF-A0A645GZR7-F1
#
_cell.length_a   1.000
_cell.length_b   1.000
_cell.length_c   1.000
_cell.angle_alpha   90.00
_cell.angle_beta   90.00
_cell.angle_gamma   90.00
#
_symmetry.space_group_name_H-M   'P 1'
#
loop_
_entity.id
_entity.type
_entity.pdbx_description
1 polymer ?
#
loop_
_entity_poly.entity_id
_entity_poly.type
_entity_poly.pdbx_seq_one_letter_code
_entity_poly.pdbx_strand_id
1 'polypeptide(L)'
;MTEYRKQPGDRLGLNWMIPNVRGKRAIRHVIFDTNFWKSFIHSRLSVPLGDKGSLSLYGRRPLQHQQFAEHLTAEYRVKTAGHGRTVDEWKLRPEHRDNHWLDGLTGCAVLGSMLGATLPEIGVVKPLRDRPKIKLSERRTPSAAAPAVPHTAPVQPGNKLKLSELRRKRE
;
A
#
# COMPACT_ATOMS: atom_id res chain seq x y z
N MET A 1 16.33 13.87 4.67
CA MET A 1 16.91 12.72 3.94
C MET A 1 16.53 11.45 4.68
N THR A 2 15.99 10.47 3.97
CA THR A 2 15.59 9.16 4.53
C THR A 2 16.81 8.41 5.03
N GLU A 3 16.80 7.96 6.29
CA GLU A 3 17.91 7.20 6.92
C GLU A 3 18.05 5.76 6.39
N TYR A 4 17.15 5.33 5.51
CA TYR A 4 17.12 3.96 5.00
C TYR A 4 18.30 3.67 4.07
N ARG A 5 19.22 2.81 4.51
CA ARG A 5 20.28 2.25 3.66
C ARG A 5 19.66 1.30 2.64
N LYS A 6 19.65 1.71 1.38
CA LYS A 6 19.07 0.93 0.26
C LYS A 6 19.88 -0.34 -0.01
N GLN A 7 19.28 -1.51 0.13
CA GLN A 7 19.86 -2.78 -0.33
C GLN A 7 19.33 -3.16 -1.73
N PRO A 8 20.06 -4.00 -2.50
CA PRO A 8 19.56 -4.51 -3.77
C PRO A 8 18.22 -5.25 -3.62
N GLY A 9 17.20 -4.76 -4.33
CA GLY A 9 15.84 -5.30 -4.31
C GLY A 9 14.87 -4.61 -3.35
N ASP A 10 15.34 -3.67 -2.52
CA ASP A 10 14.47 -2.84 -1.70
C ASP A 10 13.73 -1.81 -2.57
N ARG A 11 12.45 -1.59 -2.26
CA ARG A 11 11.70 -0.45 -2.80
C ARG A 11 11.67 0.65 -1.77
N LEU A 12 12.02 1.86 -2.17
CA LEU A 12 12.07 3.02 -1.30
C LEU A 12 11.26 4.15 -1.94
N GLY A 13 10.46 4.83 -1.12
CA GLY A 13 9.71 6.01 -1.51
C GLY A 13 9.81 7.12 -0.46
N LEU A 14 8.78 7.96 -0.39
CA LEU A 14 8.75 9.10 0.55
C LEU A 14 8.60 8.59 1.99
N ASN A 15 9.71 8.51 2.73
CA ASN A 15 9.70 8.07 4.13
C ASN A 15 8.99 6.72 4.35
N TRP A 16 9.03 5.84 3.35
CA TRP A 16 8.62 4.44 3.43
C TRP A 16 9.55 3.55 2.62
N MET A 17 9.64 2.28 3.01
CA MET A 17 10.40 1.24 2.31
C MET A 17 9.69 -0.11 2.38
N ILE A 18 9.95 -0.94 1.37
CA ILE A 18 9.57 -2.35 1.33
C ILE A 18 10.88 -3.14 1.25
N PRO A 19 11.29 -3.82 2.32
CA PRO A 19 12.50 -4.62 2.32
C PRO A 19 12.37 -5.81 1.38
N ASN A 20 13.48 -6.21 0.77
CA ASN A 20 13.55 -7.44 0.00
C ASN A 20 13.46 -8.66 0.94
N VAL A 21 12.41 -9.46 0.74
CA VAL A 21 12.16 -10.70 1.49
C VAL A 21 12.72 -11.94 0.79
N ARG A 22 13.32 -11.80 -0.40
CA ARG A 22 13.89 -12.94 -1.14
C ARG A 22 15.03 -13.58 -0.32
N GLY A 23 14.88 -14.87 -0.02
CA GLY A 23 15.86 -15.64 0.77
C GLY A 23 15.75 -15.47 2.28
N LYS A 24 14.78 -14.70 2.79
CA LYS A 24 14.50 -14.53 4.22
C LYS A 24 13.14 -15.17 4.56
N ARG A 25 13.01 -15.80 5.73
CA ARG A 25 11.71 -16.28 6.26
C ARG A 25 10.87 -15.12 6.83
N ALA A 26 10.69 -14.04 6.05
CA ALA A 26 9.99 -12.83 6.47
C ALA A 26 8.80 -12.54 5.55
N ILE A 27 7.70 -12.07 6.15
CA ILE A 27 6.51 -11.63 5.41
C ILE A 27 6.81 -10.29 4.75
N ARG A 28 6.31 -10.09 3.53
CA ARG A 28 6.39 -8.80 2.83
C ARG A 28 5.57 -7.77 3.61
N HIS A 29 6.23 -6.73 4.11
CA HIS A 29 5.62 -5.64 4.85
C HIS A 29 6.17 -4.30 4.36
N VAL A 30 5.50 -3.22 4.75
CA VAL A 30 5.94 -1.85 4.50
C VAL A 30 6.42 -1.28 5.83
N ILE A 31 7.58 -0.64 5.81
CA ILE A 31 8.10 0.13 6.94
C ILE A 31 7.99 1.60 6.54
N PHE A 32 7.45 2.43 7.40
CA PHE A 32 7.34 3.87 7.14
C PHE A 32 7.55 4.68 8.42
N ASP A 33 7.92 5.94 8.25
CA ASP A 33 8.09 6.88 9.35
C ASP A 33 6.73 7.50 9.75
N THR A 34 6.15 6.97 10.81
CA THR A 34 4.85 7.43 11.32
C THR A 34 4.87 8.92 11.71
N ASN A 35 5.97 9.42 12.28
CA ASN A 35 6.07 10.81 12.71
C ASN A 35 6.02 11.77 11.53
N PHE A 36 6.79 11.47 10.48
CA PHE A 36 6.73 12.24 9.24
C PHE A 36 5.33 12.24 8.64
N TRP A 37 4.68 11.07 8.53
CA TRP A 37 3.40 10.95 7.85
C TRP A 37 2.24 11.59 8.63
N LYS A 38 2.26 11.55 9.96
CA LYS A 38 1.29 12.28 10.81
C LYS A 38 1.44 13.78 10.66
N SER A 39 2.68 14.30 10.71
CA SER A 39 2.94 15.72 10.44
C SER A 39 2.58 16.13 9.02
N PHE A 40 2.82 15.25 8.04
CA PHE A 40 2.41 15.48 6.65
C PHE A 40 0.90 15.67 6.56
N ILE A 41 0.10 14.77 7.12
CA ILE A 41 -1.38 14.88 7.11
C ILE A 41 -1.85 16.17 7.77
N HIS A 42 -1.35 16.49 8.97
CA HIS A 42 -1.73 17.72 9.68
C HIS A 42 -1.35 18.97 8.89
N SER A 43 -0.23 18.95 8.17
CA SER A 43 0.13 20.03 7.25
C SER A 43 -0.90 20.18 6.12
N ARG A 44 -1.44 19.08 5.57
CA ARG A 44 -2.43 19.12 4.49
C ARG A 44 -3.81 19.59 4.98
N LEU A 45 -4.17 19.26 6.23
CA LEU A 45 -5.39 19.77 6.87
C LEU A 45 -5.30 21.27 7.18
N SER A 46 -4.08 21.80 7.37
CA SER A 46 -3.83 23.22 7.63
C SER A 46 -3.80 24.07 6.36
N VAL A 47 -3.74 23.45 5.18
CA VAL A 47 -3.77 24.17 3.89
C VAL A 47 -5.19 24.70 3.65
N PRO A 48 -5.36 25.96 3.25
CA PRO A 48 -6.66 26.53 2.93
C PRO A 48 -7.46 25.68 1.93
N LEU A 49 -8.77 25.64 2.11
CA LEU A 49 -9.67 24.92 1.21
C LEU A 49 -9.56 25.49 -0.21
N GLY A 50 -9.22 24.62 -1.17
CA GLY A 50 -9.07 24.99 -2.58
C GLY A 50 -7.62 25.16 -3.04
N ASP A 51 -6.68 25.26 -2.10
CA ASP A 51 -5.26 25.30 -2.44
C ASP A 51 -4.70 23.92 -2.79
N LYS A 52 -3.59 23.91 -3.54
CA LYS A 52 -2.95 22.67 -3.99
C LYS A 52 -2.47 21.85 -2.80
N GLY A 53 -2.92 20.60 -2.73
CA GLY A 53 -2.56 19.70 -1.65
C GLY A 53 -3.34 19.92 -0.35
N SER A 54 -4.47 20.63 -0.38
CA SER A 54 -5.40 20.67 0.74
C SER A 54 -6.04 19.30 0.99
N LEU A 55 -6.13 18.88 2.25
CA LEU A 55 -6.95 17.75 2.66
C LEU A 55 -8.26 18.28 3.26
N SER A 56 -9.39 17.96 2.64
CA SER A 56 -10.71 18.44 3.06
C SER A 56 -11.63 17.28 3.46
N LEU A 57 -12.53 17.53 4.40
CA LEU A 57 -13.58 16.59 4.78
C LEU A 57 -14.83 16.79 3.94
N TYR A 58 -15.46 15.69 3.51
CA TYR A 58 -16.72 15.73 2.77
C TYR A 58 -17.92 15.51 3.70
N GLY A 59 -19.12 15.87 3.24
CA GLY A 59 -20.37 15.65 3.96
C GLY A 59 -20.84 16.86 4.78
N ARG A 60 -22.01 16.71 5.41
CA ARG A 60 -22.71 17.78 6.16
C ARG A 60 -23.09 17.40 7.59
N ARG A 61 -22.61 16.25 8.09
CA ARG A 61 -22.98 15.73 9.42
C ARG A 61 -21.95 16.19 10.46
N PRO A 62 -22.27 17.19 11.30
CA PRO A 62 -21.29 17.79 12.20
C PRO A 62 -20.74 16.80 13.22
N LEU A 63 -21.57 15.90 13.75
CA LEU A 63 -21.14 14.91 14.75
C LEU A 63 -20.08 13.95 14.21
N GLN A 64 -20.15 13.57 12.93
CA GLN A 64 -19.15 12.70 12.30
C GLN A 64 -17.82 13.44 12.10
N HIS A 65 -17.88 14.72 11.74
CA HIS A 65 -16.69 15.56 11.63
C HIS A 65 -16.05 15.82 13.00
N GLN A 66 -16.85 16.00 14.04
CA GLN A 66 -16.36 16.15 15.41
C GLN A 66 -15.64 14.88 15.88
N GLN A 67 -16.28 13.71 15.77
CA GLN A 67 -15.64 12.43 16.12
C GLN A 67 -14.33 12.25 15.33
N PHE A 68 -14.31 12.68 14.07
CA PHE A 68 -13.09 12.62 13.27
C PHE A 68 -11.98 13.52 13.79
N ALA A 69 -12.32 14.76 14.12
CA ALA A 69 -11.37 15.70 14.71
C ALA A 69 -10.82 15.22 16.06
N GLU A 70 -11.66 14.62 16.92
CA GLU A 70 -11.26 14.05 18.20
C GLU A 70 -10.21 12.95 18.01
N HIS A 71 -10.43 12.01 17.07
CA HIS A 71 -9.46 10.95 16.79
C HIS A 71 -8.15 11.48 16.17
N LEU A 72 -8.23 12.54 15.36
CA LEU A 72 -7.04 13.16 14.74
C LEU A 72 -6.18 13.97 15.71
N THR A 73 -6.78 14.42 16.82
CA THR A 73 -6.13 15.25 17.85
C THR A 73 -5.87 14.48 19.15
N ALA A 74 -6.19 13.19 19.19
CA ALA A 74 -5.88 12.27 20.28
C ALA A 74 -4.37 12.15 20.56
N GLU A 75 -3.54 12.50 19.58
CA GLU A 75 -2.10 12.63 19.74
C GLU A 75 -1.66 14.09 19.69
N TYR A 76 -0.56 14.38 20.37
CA TYR A 76 0.09 15.69 20.31
C TYR A 76 1.50 15.56 19.76
N ARG A 77 1.91 16.58 18.99
CA ARG A 77 3.27 16.69 18.47
C ARG A 77 4.17 17.43 19.45
N VAL A 78 5.35 16.88 19.68
CA VAL A 78 6.44 17.52 20.41
C VAL A 78 7.59 17.71 19.44
N LYS A 79 8.02 18.97 19.26
CA LYS A 79 9.21 19.25 18.45
C LYS A 79 10.44 18.82 19.23
N THR A 80 11.05 17.73 18.78
CA THR A 80 12.28 17.21 19.38
C THR A 80 13.42 17.42 18.40
N ALA A 81 14.47 18.13 18.83
CA ALA A 81 15.70 18.29 18.07
C ALA A 81 16.73 17.27 18.57
N GLY A 82 17.30 16.49 17.66
CA GLY A 82 18.32 15.50 18.00
C GLY A 82 19.14 15.10 16.77
N HIS A 83 20.44 14.84 16.98
CA HIS A 83 21.37 14.39 15.92
C HIS A 83 21.33 15.26 14.64
N GLY A 84 21.21 16.59 14.80
CA GLY A 84 21.20 17.54 13.67
C GLY A 84 19.89 17.62 12.87
N ARG A 85 18.79 16.99 13.33
CA ARG A 85 17.46 17.12 12.73
C ARG A 85 16.41 17.51 13.75
N THR A 86 15.42 18.30 13.32
CA THR A 86 14.19 18.55 14.08
C THR A 86 13.11 17.62 13.55
N VAL A 87 12.53 16.82 14.44
CA VAL A 87 11.44 15.90 14.12
C VAL A 87 10.27 16.22 15.04
N ASP A 88 9.05 16.18 14.50
CA ASP A 88 7.84 16.20 15.30
C ASP A 88 7.59 14.78 15.83
N GLU A 89 7.81 14.57 17.12
CA GLU A 89 7.51 13.31 17.78
C GLU A 89 6.04 13.29 18.19
N TRP A 90 5.29 12.29 17.73
CA TRP A 90 3.88 12.14 18.05
C TRP A 90 3.69 11.24 19.27
N LYS A 91 3.00 11.76 20.29
CA LYS A 91 2.73 11.07 21.55
C LYS A 91 1.23 11.01 21.81
N LEU A 92 0.77 9.87 22.33
CA LEU A 92 -0.62 9.70 22.72
C LEU A 92 -0.94 10.57 23.95
N ARG A 93 -2.09 11.25 23.92
CA ARG A 93 -2.58 11.97 25.10
C ARG A 93 -3.09 10.95 26.12
N PRO A 94 -2.79 11.11 27.42
CA PRO A 94 -3.31 10.21 28.46
C PRO A 94 -4.85 10.14 28.49
N GLU A 95 -5.50 11.26 28.19
CA GLU A 95 -6.96 11.46 28.24
C GLU A 95 -7.70 10.94 27.00
N HIS A 96 -7.01 10.82 25.86
CA HIS A 96 -7.62 10.47 24.58
C HIS A 96 -6.88 9.29 23.95
N ARG A 97 -7.49 8.11 24.01
CA ARG A 97 -6.86 6.86 23.54
C ARG A 97 -7.23 6.50 22.11
N ASP A 98 -8.31 7.06 21.58
CA ASP A 98 -8.85 6.66 20.29
C ASP A 98 -8.16 7.38 19.12
N ASN A 99 -7.02 6.86 18.67
CA ASN A 99 -6.27 7.40 17.54
C ASN A 99 -6.48 6.62 16.22
N HIS A 100 -7.37 5.63 16.22
CA HIS A 100 -7.54 4.67 15.12
C HIS A 100 -7.71 5.31 13.75
N TRP A 101 -8.40 6.44 13.66
CA TRP A 101 -8.64 7.13 12.39
C TRP A 101 -7.44 7.95 11.93
N LEU A 102 -6.63 8.48 12.85
CA LEU A 102 -5.36 9.11 12.49
C LEU A 102 -4.40 8.08 11.90
N ASP A 103 -4.28 6.91 12.53
CA ASP A 103 -3.43 5.82 12.03
C ASP A 103 -3.95 5.26 10.70
N GLY A 104 -5.28 5.09 10.57
CA GLY A 104 -5.91 4.68 9.31
C GLY A 104 -5.65 5.66 8.17
N LEU A 105 -5.82 6.96 8.42
CA LEU A 105 -5.56 8.02 7.44
C LEU A 105 -4.07 8.07 7.05
N THR A 106 -3.19 7.91 8.04
CA THR A 106 -1.73 7.78 7.85
C THR A 106 -1.40 6.63 6.92
N GLY A 107 -1.95 5.44 7.17
CA GLY A 107 -1.78 4.28 6.30
C GLY A 107 -2.27 4.54 4.87
N CYS A 108 -3.45 5.16 4.72
CA CYS A 108 -3.99 5.52 3.41
C CYS A 108 -3.07 6.48 2.64
N ALA A 109 -2.49 7.48 3.32
CA ALA A 109 -1.56 8.42 2.69
C ALA A 109 -0.25 7.74 2.24
N VAL A 110 0.29 6.83 3.06
CA VAL A 110 1.46 6.01 2.71
C VAL A 110 1.17 5.16 1.47
N LEU A 111 0.02 4.48 1.44
CA LEU A 111 -0.40 3.66 0.30
C LEU A 111 -0.61 4.51 -0.97
N GLY A 112 -1.17 5.71 -0.84
CA GLY A 112 -1.28 6.66 -1.94
C GLY A 112 0.09 7.01 -2.53
N SER A 113 1.08 7.29 -1.69
CA SER A 113 2.46 7.54 -2.12
C SER A 113 3.11 6.31 -2.76
N MET A 114 2.83 5.11 -2.23
CA MET A 114 3.30 3.86 -2.84
C MET A 114 2.77 3.64 -4.25
N LEU A 115 1.54 4.08 -4.52
CA LEU A 115 0.92 4.03 -5.85
C LEU A 115 1.40 5.17 -6.77
N GLY A 116 2.15 6.14 -6.25
CA GLY A 116 2.73 7.25 -7.00
C GLY A 116 1.97 8.57 -6.88
N ALA A 117 0.97 8.67 -5.99
CA ALA A 117 0.37 9.96 -5.65
C ALA A 117 1.42 10.83 -4.93
N THR A 118 1.76 11.98 -5.51
CA THR A 118 2.75 12.90 -4.96
C THR A 118 2.27 14.33 -5.13
N LEU A 119 2.67 15.19 -4.21
CA LEU A 119 2.52 16.64 -4.37
C LEU A 119 3.69 17.19 -5.19
N PRO A 120 3.47 18.26 -5.97
CA PRO A 120 4.54 18.90 -6.75
C PRO A 120 5.74 19.31 -5.91
N GLU A 121 5.51 19.72 -4.66
CA GLU A 121 6.55 20.19 -3.73
C GLU A 121 7.46 19.05 -3.22
N ILE A 122 6.98 17.81 -3.23
CA ILE A 122 7.67 16.68 -2.60
C ILE A 122 8.41 15.83 -3.63
N GLY A 123 7.95 15.81 -4.88
CA GLY A 123 8.64 15.08 -5.92
C GLY A 123 7.97 15.16 -7.28
N VAL A 124 8.76 14.81 -8.29
CA VAL A 124 8.28 14.69 -9.67
C VAL A 124 7.34 13.49 -9.75
N VAL A 125 6.09 13.74 -10.16
CA VAL A 125 5.13 12.68 -10.51
C VAL A 125 5.82 11.79 -11.55
N LYS A 126 6.12 10.54 -11.18
CA LYS A 126 6.60 9.59 -12.18
C LYS A 126 5.44 9.39 -13.15
N PRO A 127 5.60 9.69 -14.45
CA PRO A 127 4.54 9.44 -15.40
C PRO A 127 4.15 7.97 -15.28
N LEU A 128 2.84 7.69 -15.24
CA LEU A 128 2.34 6.34 -15.43
C LEU A 128 3.06 5.82 -16.66
N ARG A 129 3.80 4.71 -16.53
CA ARG A 129 4.41 4.05 -17.68
C ARG A 129 3.34 3.96 -18.74
N ASP A 130 3.59 4.52 -19.93
CA ASP A 130 2.69 4.41 -21.08
C ASP A 130 2.51 2.91 -21.34
N ARG A 131 1.44 2.36 -20.76
CA ARG A 131 0.99 1.04 -21.13
C ARG A 131 0.41 1.24 -22.52
N PRO A 132 0.85 0.48 -23.53
CA PRO A 132 0.24 0.56 -24.84
C PRO A 132 -1.27 0.42 -24.64
N LYS A 133 -2.02 1.43 -25.09
CA LYS A 133 -3.48 1.43 -25.01
C LYS A 133 -3.96 0.31 -25.91
N ILE A 134 -4.17 -0.87 -25.35
CA ILE A 134 -4.75 -2.00 -26.08
C ILE A 134 -6.17 -1.56 -26.47
N LYS A 135 -6.44 -1.43 -27.77
CA LYS A 135 -7.80 -1.16 -28.23
C LYS A 135 -8.63 -2.41 -27.96
N LEU A 136 -9.85 -2.24 -27.44
CA LEU A 136 -10.74 -3.37 -27.18
C LEU A 136 -11.03 -4.21 -28.45
N SER A 137 -10.95 -3.59 -29.64
CA SER A 137 -11.03 -4.26 -30.94
C SER A 137 -9.90 -5.28 -31.15
N GLU A 138 -8.71 -5.04 -30.63
CA GLU A 138 -7.55 -5.96 -30.72
C GLU A 138 -7.73 -7.19 -29.82
N ARG A 139 -8.59 -7.10 -28.80
CA ARG A 139 -8.99 -8.23 -27.94
C ARG A 139 -10.20 -9.01 -28.47
N ARG A 140 -10.83 -8.54 -29.54
CA ARG A 140 -11.99 -9.18 -30.17
C ARG A 140 -11.63 -10.02 -31.39
N THR A 141 -10.36 -10.03 -31.82
CA THR A 141 -9.91 -11.06 -32.75
C THR A 141 -10.06 -12.39 -32.00
N PRO A 142 -10.93 -13.30 -32.45
CA PRO A 142 -10.99 -14.61 -31.84
C PRO A 142 -9.58 -15.17 -31.96
N SER A 143 -8.93 -15.41 -30.81
CA SER A 143 -7.75 -16.26 -30.76
C SER A 143 -8.11 -17.48 -31.59
N ALA A 144 -7.36 -17.72 -32.67
CA ALA A 144 -7.55 -18.87 -33.52
C ALA A 144 -7.81 -20.10 -32.64
N ALA A 145 -8.95 -20.72 -32.90
CA ALA A 145 -9.52 -21.89 -32.23
C ALA A 145 -8.57 -22.59 -31.24
N ALA A 146 -8.79 -22.35 -29.94
CA ALA A 146 -8.58 -23.45 -29.01
C ALA A 146 -9.58 -24.54 -29.43
N PRO A 147 -9.16 -25.79 -29.70
CA PRO A 147 -10.09 -26.83 -30.07
C PRO A 147 -11.09 -26.98 -28.92
N ALA A 148 -12.38 -26.82 -29.24
CA ALA A 148 -13.46 -27.10 -28.31
C ALA A 148 -13.29 -28.54 -27.83
N VAL A 149 -12.97 -28.72 -26.55
CA VAL A 149 -13.07 -30.02 -25.91
C VAL A 149 -14.57 -30.32 -25.83
N PRO A 150 -15.11 -31.34 -26.53
CA PRO A 150 -16.51 -31.66 -26.40
C PRO A 150 -16.77 -32.17 -24.98
N HIS A 151 -17.55 -31.42 -24.21
CA HIS A 151 -18.12 -31.85 -22.94
C HIS A 151 -19.24 -32.88 -23.17
N THR A 152 -18.93 -34.00 -23.82
CA THR A 152 -19.74 -35.23 -23.81
C THR A 152 -18.88 -36.36 -24.36
N ALA A 153 -18.10 -37.00 -23.49
CA ALA A 153 -17.57 -38.34 -23.74
C ALA A 153 -17.83 -39.18 -22.48
N PRO A 154 -18.35 -40.42 -22.61
CA PRO A 154 -18.54 -41.29 -21.46
C PRO A 154 -17.17 -41.59 -20.83
N VAL A 155 -17.13 -41.57 -19.50
CA VAL A 155 -15.94 -41.91 -18.70
C VAL A 155 -15.47 -43.32 -19.09
N GLN A 156 -14.39 -43.41 -19.87
CA GLN A 156 -13.68 -44.67 -20.06
C GLN A 156 -12.90 -44.99 -18.78
N PRO A 157 -13.00 -46.21 -18.22
CA PRO A 157 -12.24 -46.58 -17.04
C PRO A 157 -10.78 -46.84 -17.44
N GLY A 158 -9.96 -45.79 -17.43
CA GLY A 158 -8.54 -45.85 -17.74
C GLY A 158 -7.66 -46.06 -16.50
N ASN A 159 -7.10 -47.26 -16.38
CA ASN A 159 -5.91 -47.67 -15.61
C ASN A 159 -5.79 -47.24 -14.14
N LYS A 160 -6.36 -48.06 -13.24
CA LYS A 160 -5.83 -48.20 -11.89
C LYS A 160 -4.47 -48.89 -11.97
N LEU A 161 -3.38 -48.15 -11.75
CA LEU A 161 -2.08 -48.73 -11.41
C LEU A 161 -2.28 -49.71 -10.24
N LYS A 162 -2.07 -51.00 -10.50
CA LYS A 162 -2.18 -52.03 -9.46
C LYS A 162 -1.01 -51.88 -8.50
N LEU A 163 -1.32 -51.92 -7.20
CA LEU A 163 -0.38 -51.80 -6.08
C LEU A 163 0.80 -52.80 -6.15
N SER A 164 0.66 -53.88 -6.93
CA SER A 164 1.69 -54.89 -7.19
C SER A 164 2.87 -54.36 -8.03
N GLU A 165 2.71 -53.32 -8.83
CA GLU A 165 3.78 -52.77 -9.67
C GLU A 165 4.70 -51.79 -8.90
N LEU A 166 4.21 -51.22 -7.80
CA LEU A 166 4.98 -50.29 -6.94
C LEU A 166 5.99 -50.99 -6.01
N ARG A 167 5.83 -52.29 -5.75
CA ARG A 167 6.74 -53.04 -4.86
C ARG A 167 7.98 -53.62 -5.53
N ARG A 168 8.09 -53.60 -6.86
CA ARG A 168 9.24 -54.16 -7.60
C ARG A 168 10.33 -53.13 -7.92
N LYS A 169 10.19 -51.88 -7.46
CA LYS A 169 11.14 -50.78 -7.69
C LYS A 169 11.96 -50.38 -6.45
N ARG A 170 11.96 -51.23 -5.43
CA ARG A 170 12.86 -51.11 -4.26
C ARG A 170 13.64 -52.43 -4.10
N GLU A 171 14.64 -52.59 -4.94
CA GLU A 171 15.89 -53.28 -4.64
C GLU A 171 17.03 -52.38 -5.14
#